data_AF-A0A3D4QUL0-F1
#
_entry.id   AF-A0A3D4QUL0-F1
#
_cell.length_a   1.000
_cell.length_b   1.000
_cell.length_c   1.000
_cell.angle_alpha   90.00
_cell.angle_beta   90.00
_cell.angle_gamma   90.00
#
_symmetry.space_group_name_H-M   'P 1'
#
loop_
_entity.id
_entity.type
_entity.pdbx_description
1 polymer ?
#
loop_
_entity_poly.entity_id
_entity_poly.type
_entity_poly.pdbx_seq_one_letter_code
_entity_poly.pdbx_strand_id
1 'polypeptide(L)'
;MEKMIPHKKLQKKKQKEIAAKKRGSWGDINPITRKKPNSKAYNRKKAGRWNEKSNQDLPFKNLYKISLIHFALRKALISIS
;
A
#
# COMPACT_ATOMS: atom_id res chain seq x y z
N MET A 1 -13.57 50.80 -29.82
CA MET A 1 -13.80 49.60 -29.00
C MET A 1 -13.73 48.38 -29.89
N GLU A 2 -12.95 47.37 -29.52
CA GLU A 2 -12.97 46.10 -30.25
C GLU A 2 -14.34 45.42 -30.09
N LYS A 3 -14.93 44.98 -31.20
CA LYS A 3 -16.21 44.27 -31.16
C LYS A 3 -15.97 42.88 -30.59
N MET A 4 -16.55 42.58 -29.42
CA MET A 4 -16.47 41.24 -28.83
C MET A 4 -17.33 40.26 -29.65
N ILE A 5 -16.68 39.46 -30.49
CA ILE A 5 -17.35 38.40 -31.26
C ILE A 5 -17.45 37.14 -30.38
N PRO A 6 -18.65 36.57 -30.18
CA PRO A 6 -18.79 35.31 -29.46
C PRO A 6 -18.02 34.17 -30.11
N HIS A 7 -17.33 33.35 -29.31
CA HIS A 7 -16.45 32.26 -29.79
C HIS A 7 -17.13 31.32 -30.80
N LYS A 8 -18.41 30.98 -30.57
CA LYS A 8 -19.21 30.10 -31.45
C LYS A 8 -19.40 30.66 -32.86
N LYS A 9 -19.28 31.98 -33.04
CA LYS A 9 -19.46 32.68 -34.32
C LYS A 9 -18.13 32.88 -35.07
N LEU A 10 -17.00 32.51 -34.49
CA LEU A 10 -15.70 32.55 -35.16
C LEU A 10 -15.58 31.43 -36.19
N GLN A 11 -14.80 31.67 -37.24
CA GLN A 11 -14.42 30.62 -38.18
C GLN A 11 -13.67 29.49 -37.47
N LYS A 12 -13.85 28.25 -37.92
CA LYS A 12 -13.22 27.05 -37.33
C LYS A 12 -11.69 27.19 -37.16
N LYS A 13 -11.00 27.86 -38.10
CA LYS A 13 -9.55 28.13 -38.04
C LYS A 13 -9.18 28.96 -36.80
N LYS A 14 -9.85 30.09 -36.58
CA LYS A 14 -9.64 30.97 -35.42
C LYS A 14 -9.96 30.27 -34.10
N GLN A 15 -11.03 29.48 -34.05
CA GLN A 15 -11.35 28.68 -32.85
C GLN A 15 -10.23 27.68 -32.53
N LYS A 16 -9.63 27.04 -33.54
CA LYS A 16 -8.51 26.11 -33.37
C LYS A 16 -7.26 26.82 -32.86
N GLU A 17 -6.94 28.02 -33.37
CA GLU A 17 -5.83 28.85 -32.87
C GLU A 17 -6.04 29.24 -31.40
N ILE A 18 -7.24 29.69 -31.04
CA ILE A 18 -7.59 30.02 -29.64
C ILE A 18 -7.47 28.79 -28.75
N ALA A 19 -8.00 27.64 -29.18
CA ALA A 19 -7.90 26.40 -28.43
C ALA A 19 -6.45 25.91 -28.29
N ALA A 20 -5.62 26.09 -29.32
CA ALA A 20 -4.19 25.77 -29.27
C ALA A 20 -3.45 26.69 -28.28
N LYS A 21 -3.74 28.00 -28.29
CA LYS A 21 -3.20 28.96 -27.32
C LYS A 21 -3.65 28.67 -25.88
N LYS A 22 -4.87 28.15 -25.70
CA LYS A 22 -5.43 27.78 -24.39
C LYS A 22 -4.95 26.42 -23.89
N ARG A 23 -4.62 25.48 -24.79
CA ARG A 23 -4.06 24.18 -24.42
C ARG A 23 -2.62 24.37 -23.99
N GLY A 24 -2.34 24.08 -22.71
CA GLY A 24 -0.97 23.89 -22.22
C GLY A 24 -0.49 22.45 -22.44
N SER A 25 0.74 22.17 -22.01
CA SER A 25 1.10 20.79 -21.67
C SER A 25 0.24 20.35 -20.46
N TRP A 26 0.24 19.07 -20.11
CA TRP A 26 -0.42 18.60 -18.90
C TRP A 26 0.22 19.14 -17.59
N GLY A 27 1.16 20.09 -17.68
CA GLY A 27 1.95 20.60 -16.57
C GLY A 27 2.86 19.50 -16.05
N ASP A 28 2.92 19.36 -14.73
CA ASP A 28 3.66 18.28 -14.04
C ASP A 28 2.90 16.94 -14.04
N ILE A 29 1.66 16.92 -14.52
CA ILE A 29 0.83 15.72 -14.52
C ILE A 29 1.16 14.92 -15.78
N ASN A 30 2.00 13.90 -15.65
CA ASN A 30 2.12 12.91 -16.70
C ASN A 30 0.92 11.94 -16.62
N PRO A 31 -0.03 11.94 -17.57
CA PRO A 31 -1.21 11.05 -17.52
C PRO A 31 -0.82 9.56 -17.49
N ILE A 32 0.38 9.20 -17.93
CA ILE A 32 0.93 7.83 -17.91
C ILE A 32 1.35 7.41 -16.48
N THR A 33 1.69 8.37 -15.61
CA THR A 33 2.21 8.10 -14.26
C THR A 33 1.14 7.82 -13.21
N ARG A 34 -0.14 8.15 -13.46
CA ARG A 34 -1.26 7.76 -12.58
C ARG A 34 -1.65 6.29 -12.78
N LYS A 35 -0.67 5.37 -12.79
CA LYS A 35 -0.92 3.94 -12.90
C LYS A 35 -1.29 3.40 -11.52
N LYS A 36 -2.55 2.98 -11.37
CA LYS A 36 -2.97 2.21 -10.19
C LYS A 36 -2.10 0.96 -10.09
N PRO A 37 -1.65 0.54 -8.89
CA PRO A 37 -0.94 -0.73 -8.75
C PRO A 37 -1.77 -1.87 -9.33
N ASN A 38 -1.12 -2.78 -10.07
CA ASN A 38 -1.77 -3.95 -10.66
C ASN A 38 -2.38 -4.82 -9.55
N SER A 39 -3.70 -4.96 -9.56
CA SER A 39 -4.44 -5.73 -8.54
C SER A 39 -4.12 -7.23 -8.57
N LYS A 40 -3.68 -7.75 -9.71
CA LYS A 40 -3.26 -9.14 -9.90
C LYS A 40 -1.76 -9.36 -9.68
N ALA A 41 -0.98 -8.29 -9.46
CA ALA A 41 0.45 -8.47 -9.19
C ALA A 41 0.64 -9.17 -7.86
N TYR A 42 1.50 -10.17 -7.86
CA TYR A 42 1.86 -10.89 -6.65
C TYR A 42 2.58 -9.96 -5.67
N ASN A 43 2.04 -9.81 -4.46
CA ASN A 43 2.61 -9.01 -3.39
C ASN A 43 2.93 -9.92 -2.19
N ARG A 44 4.22 -10.28 -2.01
CA ARG A 44 4.70 -11.12 -0.90
C ARG A 44 4.36 -10.57 0.48
N LYS A 45 4.15 -9.26 0.61
CA LYS A 45 3.75 -8.62 1.88
C LYS A 45 2.27 -8.83 2.21
N LYS A 46 1.42 -9.06 1.19
CA LYS A 46 -0.02 -9.33 1.36
C LYS A 46 -0.29 -10.77 1.78
N ALA A 47 0.57 -11.71 1.37
CA ALA A 47 0.63 -13.03 1.96
C ALA A 47 1.20 -12.90 3.38
N GLY A 48 0.41 -12.31 4.28
CA GLY A 48 0.71 -12.34 5.70
C GLY A 48 1.02 -13.78 6.08
N ARG A 49 2.08 -13.97 6.86
CA ARG A 49 2.46 -15.29 7.37
C ARG A 49 1.20 -15.87 8.03
N TRP A 50 0.60 -16.87 7.40
CA TRP A 50 -0.55 -17.61 7.93
C TRP A 50 -0.29 -18.12 9.36
N ASN A 51 1.00 -18.18 9.74
CA ASN A 51 1.49 -18.69 11.01
C ASN A 51 1.78 -17.61 12.08
N GLU A 52 1.62 -16.31 11.85
CA GLU A 52 1.92 -15.31 12.89
C GLU A 52 0.72 -14.91 13.74
N LYS A 53 -0.50 -14.89 13.18
CA LYS A 53 -1.72 -14.63 13.98
C LYS A 53 -2.20 -15.86 14.75
N SER A 54 -1.85 -17.07 14.33
CA SER A 54 -2.13 -18.31 15.08
C SER A 54 -1.15 -18.55 16.23
N ASN A 55 -0.04 -17.80 16.30
CA ASN A 55 1.02 -18.02 17.29
C ASN A 55 0.81 -17.31 18.64
N GLN A 56 -0.29 -16.54 18.77
CA GLN A 56 -0.71 -15.91 20.03
C GLN A 56 -1.46 -16.91 20.94
N ASP A 57 -2.04 -17.99 20.40
CA ASP A 57 -2.97 -18.87 21.15
C ASP A 57 -2.60 -20.38 21.12
N LEU A 58 -1.33 -20.76 20.88
CA LEU A 58 -0.95 -22.18 20.90
C LEU A 58 -0.63 -22.67 22.32
N PRO A 59 -1.41 -23.63 22.89
CA PRO A 59 -1.24 -24.12 24.27
C PRO A 59 0.10 -24.84 24.49
N PHE A 60 0.77 -25.23 23.41
CA PHE A 60 2.07 -25.91 23.45
C PHE A 60 3.22 -25.03 23.93
N LYS A 61 3.07 -23.70 23.93
CA LYS A 61 4.11 -22.81 24.46
C LYS A 61 4.19 -22.75 25.99
N ASN A 62 3.17 -23.25 26.68
CA ASN A 62 3.19 -23.34 28.14
C ASN A 62 3.86 -24.61 28.65
N LEU A 63 3.97 -25.65 27.82
CA LEU A 63 4.55 -26.93 28.20
C LEU A 63 6.07 -26.85 28.41
N TYR A 64 6.79 -26.07 27.59
CA TYR A 64 8.24 -25.89 27.77
C TYR A 64 8.60 -25.06 29.00
N LYS A 65 7.70 -24.16 29.45
CA LYS A 65 7.90 -23.41 30.69
C LYS A 65 7.71 -24.31 31.90
N ILE A 66 6.66 -25.13 31.88
CA ILE A 66 6.37 -26.08 32.96
C ILE A 66 7.49 -27.12 33.07
N SER A 67 7.98 -27.66 31.95
CA SER A 67 9.08 -28.63 31.97
C SER A 67 10.39 -28.02 32.49
N LEU A 68 10.69 -26.77 32.11
CA LEU A 68 11.88 -26.06 32.58
C LEU A 68 11.83 -25.79 34.09
N ILE A 69 10.66 -25.40 34.62
CA ILE A 69 10.44 -25.21 36.05
C ILE A 69 10.59 -26.53 36.81
N HIS A 70 9.98 -27.61 36.30
CA HIS A 70 10.05 -28.93 36.93
C HIS A 70 11.50 -29.45 36.97
N PHE A 71 12.27 -29.24 35.89
CA PHE A 71 13.69 -29.60 35.84
C PHE A 71 14.54 -28.81 36.84
N ALA A 72 14.30 -27.50 36.97
CA ALA A 72 14.98 -26.66 37.94
C ALA A 72 14.69 -27.08 39.38
N LEU A 73 13.42 -27.36 39.72
CA LEU A 73 13.01 -27.84 41.04
C LEU A 73 13.62 -29.21 41.37
N ARG A 74 13.65 -30.14 40.40
CA ARG A 74 14.28 -31.45 40.57
C ARG A 74 15.78 -31.34 40.83
N LYS A 75 16.49 -30.44 40.13
CA LYS A 75 17.91 -30.19 40.39
C LYS A 75 18.15 -29.59 41.78
N ALA A 76 17.31 -28.66 42.22
CA ALA A 76 17.43 -28.05 43.54
C ALA A 76 17.21 -29.06 44.68
N LEU A 77 16.23 -29.96 44.54
CA LEU A 77 15.98 -31.04 45.50
C LEU A 77 17.18 -32.00 45.64
N ILE A 78 17.83 -32.35 44.52
CA ILE A 78 19.02 -33.22 44.51
C ILE A 78 20.23 -32.52 45.16
N SER A 79 20.31 -31.19 45.14
CA SER A 79 21.41 -30.46 45.78
C SER A 79 21.25 -30.28 47.30
N ILE A 80 20.07 -30.58 47.86
CA ILE A 80 19.76 -30.44 49.28
C ILE A 80 19.86 -31.78 50.02
N SER A 81 19.73 -32.90 49.30
CA SER A 81 19.98 -34.27 49.77
C SER A 81 21.46 -34.63 49.75
#